data_AF-A0A3M8B8Y1-F1
#
_entry.id   AF-A0A3M8B8Y1-F1
#
_cell.length_a   1.000
_cell.length_b   1.000
_cell.length_c   1.000
_cell.angle_alpha   90.00
_cell.angle_beta   90.00
_cell.angle_gamma   90.00
#
_symmetry.space_group_name_H-M   'P 1'
#
loop_
_entity.id
_entity.type
_entity.pdbx_description
1 polymer ?
#
loop_
_entity_poly.entity_id
_entity_poly.type
_entity_poly.pdbx_seq_one_letter_code
_entity_poly.pdbx_strand_id
1 'polypeptide(L)'
;MSAASDPKWESIRPFLNLDTKKLYGSLTQEKACYILDNQFMTSLKKSIPDLPRLLQGMSESAIILIPEEVLLEAGKNLPGKERVEELYYDFFRELSRHKTIYVTALTGICEIVCESTAVAAALHKIRSIAIESVPTNPVIQAEIQSLALHAKEDVGKLSACMQATGRDGGERIVNLMALLLIGEYFGPIFVCSDDRKGIYTPYKAYQKNEKLREWIGVGGIDEFREMFQLMSFDRLLQKAVYEVECTQQETMELLRRCRPSEKNVLYSIDGLAENDELSHERFAELLAQKRIQITF
;
A
#
# COMPACT_ATOMS: atom_id res chain seq x y z
N MET A 1 -15.30 13.97 5.66
CA MET A 1 -14.40 14.36 6.76
C MET A 1 -13.03 13.83 6.41
N SER A 2 -11.99 14.64 6.59
CA SER A 2 -10.60 14.30 6.30
C SER A 2 -9.90 13.88 7.61
N ALA A 3 -9.01 12.89 7.58
CA ALA A 3 -8.19 12.49 8.73
C ALA A 3 -7.29 13.65 9.21
N ALA A 4 -6.82 14.49 8.28
CA ALA A 4 -6.10 15.71 8.61
C ALA A 4 -6.91 16.70 9.46
N SER A 5 -8.24 16.74 9.25
CA SER A 5 -9.16 17.64 9.97
C SER A 5 -9.77 17.05 11.24
N ASP A 6 -9.71 15.73 11.40
CA ASP A 6 -10.32 15.05 12.55
C ASP A 6 -9.43 15.19 13.80
N PRO A 7 -9.92 15.83 14.90
CA PRO A 7 -9.16 16.02 16.14
C PRO A 7 -8.66 14.71 16.76
N LYS A 8 -9.28 13.59 16.44
CA LYS A 8 -8.88 12.27 16.94
C LYS A 8 -7.45 11.89 16.57
N TRP A 9 -6.93 12.40 15.45
CA TRP A 9 -5.58 12.12 14.95
C TRP A 9 -4.54 13.15 15.38
N GLU A 10 -4.90 14.12 16.22
CA GLU A 10 -4.00 15.20 16.62
C GLU A 10 -2.71 14.69 17.27
N SER A 11 -2.78 13.61 18.05
CA SER A 11 -1.62 13.03 18.74
C SER A 11 -0.55 12.47 17.79
N ILE A 12 -0.93 12.02 16.60
CA ILE A 12 0.02 11.46 15.62
C ILE A 12 0.39 12.46 14.52
N ARG A 13 -0.35 13.58 14.40
CA ARG A 13 -0.14 14.60 13.37
C ARG A 13 1.31 15.12 13.26
N PRO A 14 2.09 15.28 14.34
CA PRO A 14 3.49 15.70 14.25
C PRO A 14 4.39 14.77 13.42
N PHE A 15 3.97 13.51 13.22
CA PHE A 15 4.72 12.49 12.46
C PHE A 15 4.29 12.38 11.00
N LEU A 16 3.26 13.12 10.59
CA LEU A 16 2.63 13.01 9.28
C LEU A 16 2.86 14.28 8.44
N ASN A 17 3.10 14.09 7.15
CA ASN A 17 3.16 15.17 6.17
C ASN A 17 1.90 15.16 5.31
N LEU A 18 1.18 16.28 5.33
CA LEU A 18 -0.10 16.47 4.63
C LEU A 18 0.03 17.36 3.38
N ASP A 19 1.25 17.79 3.07
CA ASP A 19 1.53 18.73 1.98
C ASP A 19 1.75 17.97 0.66
N THR A 20 0.74 18.02 -0.23
CA THR A 20 0.79 17.38 -1.55
C THR A 20 1.96 17.89 -2.41
N LYS A 21 2.35 19.16 -2.30
CA LYS A 21 3.47 19.69 -3.09
C LYS A 21 4.79 19.10 -2.64
N LYS A 22 4.97 18.93 -1.31
CA LYS A 22 6.12 18.20 -0.78
C LYS A 22 6.10 16.73 -1.18
N LEU A 23 4.93 16.09 -1.21
CA LEU A 23 4.81 14.72 -1.70
C LEU A 23 5.29 14.61 -3.15
N TYR A 24 4.80 15.47 -4.04
CA TYR A 24 5.21 15.51 -5.45
C TYR A 24 6.72 15.70 -5.60
N GLY A 25 7.30 16.66 -4.86
CA GLY A 25 8.74 16.91 -4.87
C GLY A 25 9.55 15.68 -4.44
N SER A 26 9.14 15.00 -3.36
CA SER A 26 9.80 13.78 -2.88
C SER A 26 9.65 12.62 -3.86
N LEU A 27 8.46 12.41 -4.43
CA LEU A 27 8.23 11.37 -5.44
C LEU A 27 9.07 11.58 -6.70
N THR A 28 9.27 12.84 -7.11
CA THR A 28 10.14 13.18 -8.24
C THR A 28 11.61 12.87 -7.99
N GLN A 29 12.05 12.97 -6.73
CA GLN A 29 13.44 12.68 -6.32
C GLN A 29 13.69 11.18 -6.13
N GLU A 30 12.84 10.51 -5.35
CA GLU A 30 13.01 9.09 -4.97
C GLU A 30 12.52 8.13 -6.05
N LYS A 31 11.53 8.56 -6.86
CA LYS A 31 10.83 7.77 -7.89
C LYS A 31 10.12 6.50 -7.42
N ALA A 32 10.30 6.08 -6.17
CA ALA A 32 9.61 4.94 -5.56
C ALA A 32 8.91 5.35 -4.26
N CYS A 33 7.88 4.60 -3.86
CA CYS A 33 7.26 4.75 -2.54
C CYS A 33 6.56 3.47 -2.09
N TYR A 34 6.29 3.37 -0.79
CA TYR A 34 5.46 2.32 -0.20
C TYR A 34 4.07 2.87 0.13
N ILE A 35 3.02 2.21 -0.34
CA ILE A 35 1.64 2.54 0.02
C ILE A 35 1.16 1.52 1.05
N LEU A 36 0.81 1.98 2.25
CA LEU A 36 0.31 1.10 3.31
C LEU A 36 -1.21 1.02 3.31
N ASP A 37 -1.73 -0.20 3.47
CA ASP A 37 -3.12 -0.43 3.87
C ASP A 37 -3.26 -0.57 5.41
N ASN A 38 -4.51 -0.73 5.86
CA ASN A 38 -4.82 -0.85 7.29
C ASN A 38 -4.28 -2.16 7.91
N GLN A 39 -4.31 -3.27 7.15
CA GLN A 39 -3.88 -4.58 7.63
C GLN A 39 -2.37 -4.60 7.87
N PHE A 40 -1.59 -4.11 6.92
CA PHE A 40 -0.14 -4.03 7.00
C PHE A 40 0.31 -3.06 8.08
N MET A 41 -0.34 -1.89 8.20
CA MET A 41 -0.11 -0.98 9.33
C MET A 41 -0.37 -1.67 10.67
N THR A 42 -1.42 -2.48 10.77
CA THR A 42 -1.74 -3.23 11.98
C THR A 42 -0.67 -4.28 12.30
N SER A 43 -0.14 -4.98 11.30
CA SER A 43 0.97 -5.93 11.44
C SER A 43 2.24 -5.23 11.93
N LEU A 44 2.65 -4.13 11.28
CA LEU A 44 3.83 -3.34 11.70
C LEU A 44 3.70 -2.80 13.13
N LYS A 45 2.53 -2.28 13.50
CA LYS A 45 2.25 -1.76 14.84
C LYS A 45 2.41 -2.83 15.93
N LYS A 46 2.07 -4.09 15.65
CA LYS A 46 2.28 -5.20 16.61
C LYS A 46 3.76 -5.54 16.79
N SER A 47 4.61 -5.12 15.85
CA SER A 47 6.04 -5.39 15.82
C SER A 47 6.91 -4.16 16.10
N ILE A 48 6.41 -3.16 16.84
CA ILE A 48 7.16 -1.93 17.18
C ILE A 48 8.59 -2.21 17.69
N PRO A 49 8.84 -3.16 18.61
CA PRO A 49 10.20 -3.44 19.09
C PRO A 49 11.18 -3.87 18.00
N ASP A 50 10.68 -4.53 16.95
CA ASP A 50 11.47 -5.02 15.83
C ASP A 50 11.36 -4.10 14.59
N LEU A 51 10.61 -2.99 14.68
CA LEU A 51 10.31 -2.11 13.55
C LEU A 51 11.56 -1.56 12.85
N PRO A 52 12.62 -1.07 13.55
CA PRO A 52 13.83 -0.60 12.87
C PRO A 52 14.46 -1.67 11.97
N ARG A 53 14.46 -2.93 12.42
CA ARG A 53 14.97 -4.08 11.65
C ARG A 53 14.04 -4.40 10.48
N LEU A 54 12.73 -4.41 10.70
CA LEU A 54 11.76 -4.65 9.63
C LEU A 54 11.88 -3.58 8.52
N LEU A 55 12.05 -2.31 8.88
CA LEU A 55 12.15 -1.21 7.93
C LEU A 55 13.41 -1.25 7.05
N GLN A 56 14.42 -2.05 7.39
CA GLN A 56 15.55 -2.33 6.50
C GLN A 56 15.10 -3.11 5.25
N GLY A 57 14.04 -3.93 5.37
CA GLY A 57 13.40 -4.59 4.22
C GLY A 57 12.57 -3.65 3.34
N MET A 58 12.48 -2.35 3.70
CA MET A 58 11.87 -1.29 2.91
C MET A 58 12.94 -0.28 2.47
N SER A 59 14.10 -0.73 1.98
CA SER A 59 15.24 0.14 1.67
C SER A 59 15.10 0.90 0.34
N GLU A 60 14.18 0.52 -0.54
CA GLU A 60 14.04 1.08 -1.90
C GLU A 60 13.45 2.49 -1.94
N SER A 61 12.85 2.98 -0.85
CA SER A 61 12.36 4.36 -0.76
C SER A 61 12.32 4.87 0.67
N ALA A 62 12.58 6.16 0.87
CA ALA A 62 12.32 6.84 2.13
C ALA A 62 10.83 7.20 2.35
N ILE A 63 10.00 7.07 1.32
CA ILE A 63 8.62 7.57 1.30
C ILE A 63 7.63 6.46 1.66
N ILE A 64 6.85 6.72 2.70
CA ILE A 64 5.61 5.98 2.99
C ILE A 64 4.43 6.88 2.65
N LEU A 65 3.51 6.37 1.84
CA LEU A 65 2.22 6.98 1.54
C LEU A 65 1.12 6.19 2.24
N ILE A 66 0.24 6.89 2.94
CA ILE A 66 -0.95 6.31 3.57
C ILE A 66 -2.16 7.03 2.98
N PRO A 67 -3.05 6.34 2.26
CA PRO A 67 -4.30 6.95 1.82
C PRO A 67 -5.11 7.45 3.02
N GLU A 68 -5.67 8.64 2.93
CA GLU A 68 -6.47 9.22 4.02
C GLU A 68 -7.64 8.30 4.42
N GLU A 69 -8.24 7.64 3.43
CA GLU A 69 -9.30 6.65 3.58
C GLU A 69 -8.90 5.48 4.50
N VAL A 70 -7.64 5.04 4.44
CA VAL A 70 -7.10 3.96 5.29
C VAL A 70 -7.04 4.39 6.75
N LEU A 71 -6.60 5.64 7.03
CA LEU A 71 -6.63 6.17 8.38
C LEU A 71 -8.06 6.31 8.90
N LEU A 72 -8.97 6.89 8.10
CA LEU A 72 -10.37 7.03 8.48
C LEU A 72 -11.01 5.68 8.83
N GLU A 73 -10.71 4.64 8.08
CA GLU A 73 -11.16 3.28 8.38
C GLU A 73 -10.57 2.77 9.71
N ALA A 74 -9.26 2.91 9.91
CA ALA A 74 -8.57 2.51 11.13
C ALA A 74 -9.12 3.21 12.39
N GLY A 75 -9.59 4.45 12.25
CA GLY A 75 -10.13 5.27 13.33
C GLY A 75 -11.65 5.14 13.56
N LYS A 76 -12.38 4.52 12.63
CA LYS A 76 -13.85 4.50 12.61
C LYS A 76 -14.47 3.98 13.91
N ASN A 77 -13.86 2.95 14.50
CA ASN A 77 -14.36 2.29 15.71
C ASN A 77 -13.63 2.72 16.99
N LEU A 78 -12.70 3.68 16.92
CA LEU A 78 -12.00 4.16 18.10
C LEU A 78 -12.88 5.20 18.82
N PRO A 79 -12.94 5.22 20.16
CA PRO A 79 -13.85 6.11 20.88
C PRO A 79 -13.39 7.59 20.88
N GLY A 80 -12.09 7.87 20.73
CA GLY A 80 -11.55 9.22 20.88
C GLY A 80 -10.04 9.31 20.65
N LYS A 81 -9.48 10.50 20.90
CA LYS A 81 -8.06 10.83 20.70
C LYS A 81 -7.14 9.99 21.59
N GLU A 82 -7.53 9.74 22.83
CA GLU A 82 -6.75 8.98 23.82
C GLU A 82 -6.49 7.56 23.33
N ARG A 83 -7.50 6.92 22.72
CA ARG A 83 -7.34 5.57 22.17
C ARG A 83 -6.50 5.55 20.90
N VAL A 84 -6.56 6.61 20.09
CA VAL A 84 -5.64 6.76 18.94
C VAL A 84 -4.21 6.91 19.44
N GLU A 85 -3.97 7.76 20.44
CA GLU A 85 -2.65 7.96 21.03
C GLU A 85 -2.07 6.66 21.57
N GLU A 86 -2.82 5.94 22.40
CA GLU A 86 -2.39 4.65 22.98
C GLU A 86 -2.00 3.63 21.90
N LEU A 87 -2.76 3.58 20.79
CA LEU A 87 -2.54 2.59 19.74
C LEU A 87 -1.48 3.00 18.72
N TYR A 88 -1.44 4.27 18.32
CA TYR A 88 -0.71 4.69 17.12
C TYR A 88 0.47 5.61 17.40
N TYR A 89 0.55 6.24 18.57
CA TYR A 89 1.60 7.23 18.85
C TYR A 89 3.00 6.64 18.72
N ASP A 90 3.31 5.58 19.45
CA ASP A 90 4.64 4.97 19.43
C ASP A 90 4.99 4.39 18.05
N PHE A 91 3.99 3.85 17.34
CA PHE A 91 4.16 3.36 15.97
C PHE A 91 4.58 4.47 15.01
N PHE A 92 3.82 5.57 14.93
CA PHE A 92 4.15 6.69 14.03
C PHE A 92 5.40 7.44 14.47
N ARG A 93 5.64 7.58 15.78
CA ARG A 93 6.87 8.16 16.31
C ARG A 93 8.08 7.35 15.86
N GLU A 94 8.04 6.03 15.97
CA GLU A 94 9.16 5.19 15.55
C GLU A 94 9.29 5.17 14.03
N LEU A 95 8.19 5.01 13.29
CA LEU A 95 8.20 4.98 11.83
C LEU A 95 8.78 6.28 11.22
N SER A 96 8.42 7.44 11.78
CA SER A 96 8.88 8.75 11.30
C SER A 96 10.36 9.04 11.54
N ARG A 97 11.04 8.25 12.39
CA ARG A 97 12.50 8.34 12.53
C ARG A 97 13.25 7.77 11.34
N HIS A 98 12.62 6.87 10.59
CA HIS A 98 13.26 6.11 9.50
C HIS A 98 12.67 6.44 8.13
N LYS A 99 11.42 6.88 8.07
CA LYS A 99 10.67 7.13 6.83
C LYS A 99 9.94 8.46 6.89
N THR A 100 9.80 9.13 5.74
CA THR A 100 8.92 10.29 5.61
C THR A 100 7.51 9.80 5.31
N ILE A 101 6.56 10.10 6.19
CA ILE A 101 5.20 9.60 6.12
C ILE A 101 4.30 10.68 5.53
N TYR A 102 3.72 10.40 4.36
CA TYR A 102 2.74 11.25 3.72
C TYR A 102 1.35 10.67 3.88
N VAL A 103 0.38 11.52 4.17
CA VAL A 103 -1.05 11.16 4.14
C VAL A 103 -1.72 12.03 3.09
N THR A 104 -2.41 11.40 2.15
CA THR A 104 -3.12 12.12 1.08
C THR A 104 -4.41 11.42 0.72
N ALA A 105 -5.40 12.20 0.29
CA ALA A 105 -6.62 11.67 -0.31
C ALA A 105 -6.45 11.55 -1.83
N LEU A 106 -7.42 10.94 -2.51
CA LEU A 106 -7.39 10.82 -3.97
C LEU A 106 -7.35 12.19 -4.68
N THR A 107 -7.85 13.25 -4.04
CA THR A 107 -7.73 14.62 -4.54
C THR A 107 -6.28 15.10 -4.61
N GLY A 108 -5.43 14.75 -3.64
CA GLY A 108 -4.00 15.09 -3.68
C GLY A 108 -3.25 14.32 -4.77
N ILE A 109 -3.61 13.06 -5.02
CA ILE A 109 -3.10 12.32 -6.18
C ILE A 109 -3.58 12.96 -7.49
N CYS A 110 -4.82 13.45 -7.55
CA CYS A 110 -5.30 14.21 -8.72
C CYS A 110 -4.50 15.49 -8.95
N GLU A 111 -4.11 16.20 -7.89
CA GLU A 111 -3.22 17.36 -8.01
C GLU A 111 -1.88 16.97 -8.64
N ILE A 112 -1.28 15.87 -8.20
CA ILE A 112 -0.03 15.33 -8.78
C ILE A 112 -0.18 15.02 -10.27
N VAL A 113 -1.25 14.33 -10.67
CA VAL A 113 -1.53 14.03 -12.09
C VAL A 113 -1.72 15.33 -12.90
N CYS A 114 -2.28 16.38 -12.28
CA CYS A 114 -2.49 17.67 -12.93
C CYS A 114 -1.21 18.53 -13.06
N GLU A 115 -0.08 18.15 -12.44
CA GLU A 115 1.20 18.86 -12.64
C GLU A 115 1.74 18.65 -14.07
N SER A 116 1.46 17.48 -14.66
CA SER A 116 1.93 17.09 -16.01
C SER A 116 0.84 17.22 -17.09
N THR A 117 -0.44 17.27 -16.68
CA THR A 117 -1.59 17.06 -17.56
C THR A 117 -2.69 18.09 -17.31
N ALA A 118 -3.34 18.56 -18.38
CA ALA A 118 -4.50 19.46 -18.25
C ALA A 118 -5.62 18.79 -17.43
N VAL A 119 -6.27 19.55 -16.54
CA VAL A 119 -7.25 19.02 -15.56
C VAL A 119 -8.30 18.09 -16.19
N ALA A 120 -8.88 18.47 -17.33
CA ALA A 120 -9.89 17.64 -18.00
C ALA A 120 -9.33 16.26 -18.44
N ALA A 121 -8.11 16.24 -18.96
CA ALA A 121 -7.44 15.01 -19.36
C ALA A 121 -7.01 14.18 -18.13
N ALA A 122 -6.54 14.83 -17.07
CA ALA A 122 -6.22 14.17 -15.80
C ALA A 122 -7.46 13.49 -15.19
N LEU A 123 -8.60 14.19 -15.12
CA LEU A 123 -9.86 13.62 -14.64
C LEU A 123 -10.35 12.46 -15.51
N HIS A 124 -10.18 12.56 -16.82
CA HIS A 124 -10.51 11.48 -17.75
C HIS A 124 -9.63 10.24 -17.52
N LYS A 125 -8.31 10.43 -17.39
CA LYS A 125 -7.34 9.38 -17.07
C LYS A 125 -7.67 8.71 -15.74
N ILE A 126 -7.90 9.51 -14.68
CA ILE A 126 -8.25 9.02 -13.34
C ILE A 126 -9.51 8.16 -13.38
N ARG A 127 -10.58 8.64 -14.02
CA ARG A 127 -11.83 7.89 -14.15
C ARG A 127 -11.63 6.60 -14.94
N SER A 128 -10.85 6.63 -16.02
CA SER A 128 -10.62 5.46 -16.86
C SER A 128 -9.82 4.39 -16.13
N ILE A 129 -8.76 4.78 -15.41
CA ILE A 129 -8.00 3.86 -14.55
C ILE A 129 -8.91 3.28 -13.45
N ALA A 130 -9.76 4.09 -12.82
CA ALA A 130 -10.67 3.62 -11.79
C ALA A 130 -11.71 2.61 -12.30
N ILE A 131 -12.24 2.79 -13.51
CA ILE A 131 -13.14 1.83 -14.18
C ILE A 131 -12.43 0.49 -14.39
N GLU A 132 -11.19 0.54 -14.89
CA GLU A 132 -10.41 -0.65 -15.22
C GLU A 132 -9.79 -1.33 -13.98
N SER A 133 -9.70 -0.61 -12.84
CA SER A 133 -9.20 -1.14 -11.57
C SER A 133 -10.25 -1.90 -10.76
N VAL A 134 -11.51 -1.96 -11.20
CA VAL A 134 -12.58 -2.72 -10.52
C VAL A 134 -13.21 -3.78 -11.43
N PRO A 135 -12.42 -4.63 -12.11
CA PRO A 135 -12.91 -5.49 -13.20
C PRO A 135 -13.93 -6.54 -12.72
N THR A 136 -13.97 -6.85 -11.43
CA THR A 136 -14.85 -7.85 -10.83
C THR A 136 -16.09 -7.25 -10.16
N ASN A 137 -16.26 -5.92 -10.19
CA ASN A 137 -17.39 -5.23 -9.57
C ASN A 137 -18.14 -4.35 -10.60
N PRO A 138 -19.03 -4.94 -11.41
CA PRO A 138 -19.73 -4.23 -12.48
C PRO A 138 -20.66 -3.12 -11.96
N VAL A 139 -21.13 -3.23 -10.71
CA VAL A 139 -21.97 -2.19 -10.09
C VAL A 139 -21.15 -0.92 -9.87
N ILE A 140 -19.99 -1.03 -9.22
CA ILE A 140 -19.09 0.11 -9.04
C ILE A 140 -18.61 0.63 -10.40
N GLN A 141 -18.29 -0.26 -11.33
CA GLN A 141 -17.87 0.14 -12.67
C GLN A 141 -18.92 1.02 -13.37
N ALA A 142 -20.20 0.62 -13.32
CA ALA A 142 -21.32 1.39 -13.87
C ALA A 142 -21.52 2.72 -13.14
N GLU A 143 -21.37 2.73 -11.81
CA GLU A 143 -21.45 3.97 -11.02
C GLU A 143 -20.34 4.95 -11.42
N ILE A 144 -19.08 4.51 -11.52
CA ILE A 144 -17.95 5.34 -11.97
C ILE A 144 -18.17 5.83 -13.41
N GLN A 145 -18.72 4.98 -14.28
CA GLN A 145 -19.09 5.37 -15.65
C GLN A 145 -20.21 6.42 -15.67
N SER A 146 -21.05 6.52 -14.64
CA SER A 146 -22.06 7.58 -14.55
C SER A 146 -21.54 8.90 -13.97
N LEU A 147 -20.37 8.88 -13.32
CA LEU A 147 -19.81 10.06 -12.66
C LEU A 147 -19.38 11.13 -13.66
N ALA A 148 -19.93 12.33 -13.47
CA ALA A 148 -19.48 13.54 -14.12
C ALA A 148 -18.37 14.20 -13.28
N LEU A 149 -17.14 14.17 -13.78
CA LEU A 149 -15.97 14.82 -13.17
C LEU A 149 -15.60 16.04 -14.02
N HIS A 150 -15.76 17.23 -13.47
CA HIS A 150 -15.50 18.51 -14.15
C HIS A 150 -14.42 19.34 -13.46
N ALA A 151 -14.23 19.14 -12.16
CA ALA A 151 -13.23 19.81 -11.35
C ALA A 151 -12.44 18.79 -10.49
N LYS A 152 -11.29 19.21 -9.95
CA LYS A 152 -10.41 18.33 -9.13
C LYS A 152 -11.14 17.80 -7.91
N GLU A 153 -12.02 18.60 -7.33
CA GLU A 153 -12.81 18.27 -6.14
C GLU A 153 -13.84 17.17 -6.42
N ASP A 154 -14.26 16.98 -7.68
CA ASP A 154 -15.19 15.92 -8.07
C ASP A 154 -14.58 14.53 -7.89
N VAL A 155 -13.25 14.41 -7.80
CA VAL A 155 -12.57 13.15 -7.48
C VAL A 155 -12.98 12.63 -6.09
N GLY A 156 -13.48 13.47 -5.19
CA GLY A 156 -14.13 13.03 -3.95
C GLY A 156 -15.37 12.16 -4.19
N LYS A 157 -16.13 12.40 -5.27
CA LYS A 157 -17.27 11.55 -5.67
C LYS A 157 -16.80 10.17 -6.11
N LEU A 158 -15.66 10.12 -6.81
CA LEU A 158 -15.02 8.87 -7.22
C LEU A 158 -14.56 8.07 -6.00
N SER A 159 -13.90 8.72 -5.03
CA SER A 159 -13.49 8.06 -3.78
C SER A 159 -14.71 7.49 -3.04
N ALA A 160 -15.78 8.28 -2.89
CA ALA A 160 -17.03 7.82 -2.25
C ALA A 160 -17.66 6.60 -2.96
N CYS A 161 -17.70 6.60 -4.30
CA CYS A 161 -18.18 5.45 -5.09
C CYS A 161 -17.32 4.20 -4.87
N MET A 162 -16.00 4.36 -4.89
CA MET A 162 -15.04 3.27 -4.62
C MET A 162 -15.17 2.71 -3.19
N GLN A 163 -15.73 3.46 -2.25
CA GLN A 163 -15.95 3.01 -0.87
C GLN A 163 -17.35 2.44 -0.61
N ALA A 164 -18.33 2.72 -1.47
CA ALA A 164 -19.75 2.52 -1.20
C ALA A 164 -20.16 1.06 -0.92
N THR A 165 -19.47 0.06 -1.48
CA THR A 165 -19.88 -1.36 -1.32
C THR A 165 -19.29 -2.09 -0.11
N GLY A 166 -18.68 -1.37 0.85
CA GLY A 166 -18.33 -1.84 2.20
C GLY A 166 -17.24 -2.92 2.34
N ARG A 167 -17.11 -3.83 1.38
CA ARG A 167 -15.97 -4.76 1.27
C ARG A 167 -14.88 -4.11 0.41
N ASP A 168 -13.65 -4.24 0.88
CA ASP A 168 -12.40 -3.90 0.22
C ASP A 168 -12.30 -2.45 -0.27
N GLY A 169 -13.01 -1.52 0.40
CA GLY A 169 -13.09 -0.11 0.00
C GLY A 169 -11.75 0.61 0.12
N GLY A 170 -11.03 0.41 1.22
CA GLY A 170 -9.69 0.96 1.41
C GLY A 170 -8.70 0.39 0.39
N GLU A 171 -8.75 -0.91 0.14
CA GLU A 171 -7.88 -1.63 -0.80
C GLU A 171 -8.10 -1.17 -2.24
N ARG A 172 -9.36 -0.88 -2.64
CA ARG A 172 -9.66 -0.28 -3.94
C ARG A 172 -9.02 1.10 -4.10
N ILE A 173 -9.01 1.93 -3.05
CA ILE A 173 -8.35 3.24 -3.07
C ILE A 173 -6.83 3.06 -3.14
N VAL A 174 -6.25 2.17 -2.34
CA VAL A 174 -4.81 1.83 -2.37
C VAL A 174 -4.39 1.42 -3.79
N ASN A 175 -5.10 0.49 -4.41
CA ASN A 175 -4.84 0.04 -5.78
C ASN A 175 -4.94 1.19 -6.78
N LEU A 176 -5.99 2.01 -6.69
CA LEU A 176 -6.19 3.14 -7.60
C LEU A 176 -5.04 4.15 -7.47
N MET A 177 -4.66 4.52 -6.26
CA MET A 177 -3.53 5.44 -6.03
C MET A 177 -2.23 4.87 -6.59
N ALA A 178 -1.95 3.57 -6.38
CA ALA A 178 -0.77 2.92 -6.93
C ALA A 178 -0.74 3.00 -8.47
N LEU A 179 -1.84 2.65 -9.13
CA LEU A 179 -1.97 2.69 -10.59
C LEU A 179 -1.81 4.12 -11.14
N LEU A 180 -2.38 5.11 -10.46
CA LEU A 180 -2.24 6.51 -10.85
C LEU A 180 -0.79 7.00 -10.76
N LEU A 181 -0.08 6.67 -9.67
CA LEU A 181 1.32 7.04 -9.50
C LEU A 181 2.22 6.37 -10.56
N ILE A 182 1.98 5.10 -10.87
CA ILE A 182 2.65 4.41 -11.98
C ILE A 182 2.39 5.12 -13.31
N GLY A 183 1.14 5.53 -13.54
CA GLY A 183 0.76 6.29 -14.73
C GLY A 183 1.42 7.66 -14.85
N GLU A 184 1.96 8.21 -13.77
CA GLU A 184 2.77 9.44 -13.74
C GLU A 184 4.28 9.14 -13.73
N TYR A 185 4.67 7.91 -14.10
CA TYR A 185 6.05 7.43 -14.17
C TYR A 185 6.79 7.41 -12.83
N PHE A 186 6.06 7.34 -11.71
CA PHE A 186 6.64 6.96 -10.43
C PHE A 186 6.63 5.44 -10.31
N GLY A 187 7.80 4.83 -10.12
CA GLY A 187 7.92 3.44 -9.73
C GLY A 187 9.36 3.00 -9.50
N PRO A 188 9.55 1.88 -8.76
CA PRO A 188 8.51 0.95 -8.31
C PRO A 188 7.61 1.50 -7.19
N ILE A 189 6.31 1.19 -7.28
CA ILE A 189 5.32 1.44 -6.23
C ILE A 189 5.08 0.14 -5.48
N PHE A 190 5.38 0.15 -4.19
CA PHE A 190 5.20 -1.01 -3.32
C PHE A 190 3.85 -0.92 -2.60
N VAL A 191 2.90 -1.76 -2.97
CA VAL A 191 1.62 -1.89 -2.26
C VAL A 191 1.80 -2.86 -1.10
N CYS A 192 1.84 -2.31 0.10
CA CYS A 192 2.06 -3.05 1.34
C CYS A 192 0.73 -3.50 1.94
N SER A 193 0.45 -4.81 1.85
CA SER A 193 -0.83 -5.40 2.23
C SER A 193 -0.69 -6.90 2.46
N ASP A 194 -1.48 -7.45 3.39
CA ASP A 194 -1.70 -8.89 3.53
C ASP A 194 -3.03 -9.35 2.89
N ASP A 195 -3.79 -8.45 2.24
CA ASP A 195 -5.13 -8.73 1.73
C ASP A 195 -5.11 -9.43 0.37
N ARG A 196 -5.39 -10.74 0.38
CA ARG A 196 -5.44 -11.55 -0.84
C ARG A 196 -6.61 -11.19 -1.76
N LYS A 197 -7.75 -10.77 -1.22
CA LYS A 197 -8.98 -10.52 -1.98
C LYS A 197 -9.02 -9.10 -2.55
N GLY A 198 -8.67 -8.11 -1.75
CA GLY A 198 -8.68 -6.69 -2.10
C GLY A 198 -7.44 -6.22 -2.86
N ILE A 199 -6.27 -6.88 -2.69
CA ILE A 199 -5.01 -6.46 -3.33
C ILE A 199 -4.47 -7.51 -4.29
N TYR A 200 -4.12 -8.72 -3.81
CA TYR A 200 -3.44 -9.72 -4.65
C TYR A 200 -4.30 -10.20 -5.84
N THR A 201 -5.60 -10.45 -5.60
CA THR A 201 -6.51 -10.92 -6.65
C THR A 201 -6.71 -9.87 -7.74
N PRO A 202 -6.98 -8.59 -7.43
CA PRO A 202 -7.02 -7.53 -8.42
C PRO A 202 -5.69 -7.33 -9.14
N TYR A 203 -4.56 -7.37 -8.44
CA TYR A 203 -3.23 -7.31 -9.07
C TYR A 203 -3.06 -8.34 -10.20
N LYS A 204 -3.46 -9.60 -9.99
CA LYS A 204 -3.44 -10.64 -11.04
C LYS A 204 -4.36 -10.33 -12.21
N ALA A 205 -5.49 -9.64 -11.98
CA ALA A 205 -6.37 -9.19 -13.04
C ALA A 205 -5.76 -8.02 -13.82
N TYR A 206 -5.13 -7.06 -13.13
CA TYR A 206 -4.45 -5.90 -13.74
C TYR A 206 -3.32 -6.33 -14.68
N GLN A 207 -2.52 -7.32 -14.27
CA GLN A 207 -1.47 -7.92 -15.11
C GLN A 207 -1.98 -8.36 -16.49
N LYS A 208 -3.25 -8.77 -16.59
CA LYS A 208 -3.87 -9.26 -17.84
C LYS A 208 -4.72 -8.19 -18.53
N ASN A 209 -4.97 -7.05 -17.90
CA ASN A 209 -5.79 -5.98 -18.45
C ASN A 209 -4.92 -5.05 -19.33
N GLU A 210 -4.93 -5.28 -20.65
CA GLU A 210 -4.22 -4.46 -21.64
C GLU A 210 -4.63 -2.99 -21.59
N LYS A 211 -5.94 -2.71 -21.52
CA LYS A 211 -6.45 -1.34 -21.46
C LYS A 211 -5.95 -0.59 -20.23
N LEU A 212 -5.95 -1.25 -19.07
CA LEU A 212 -5.39 -0.65 -17.85
C LEU A 212 -3.91 -0.32 -18.02
N ARG A 213 -3.13 -1.24 -18.60
CA ARG A 213 -1.70 -1.04 -18.87
C ARG A 213 -1.45 0.12 -19.84
N GLU A 214 -2.25 0.24 -20.89
CA GLU A 214 -2.22 1.40 -21.80
C GLU A 214 -2.48 2.71 -21.05
N TRP A 215 -3.49 2.76 -20.16
CA TRP A 215 -3.81 3.95 -19.39
C TRP A 215 -2.70 4.40 -18.44
N ILE A 216 -1.95 3.46 -17.88
CA ILE A 216 -0.81 3.74 -16.99
C ILE A 216 0.53 3.78 -17.75
N GLY A 217 0.52 3.70 -19.08
CA GLY A 217 1.72 3.85 -19.91
C GLY A 217 2.73 2.71 -19.80
N VAL A 218 2.29 1.49 -19.48
CA VAL A 218 3.14 0.30 -19.32
C VAL A 218 2.92 -0.66 -20.49
N GLY A 219 3.98 -1.06 -21.19
CA GLY A 219 3.86 -1.89 -22.40
C GLY A 219 3.73 -3.38 -22.08
N GLY A 220 4.54 -3.87 -21.14
CA GLY A 220 4.69 -5.31 -20.86
C GLY A 220 4.09 -5.76 -19.53
N ILE A 221 3.82 -7.07 -19.41
CA ILE A 221 3.45 -7.68 -18.11
C ILE A 221 4.64 -7.62 -17.13
N ASP A 222 5.87 -7.81 -17.62
CA ASP A 222 7.05 -7.80 -16.76
C ASP A 222 7.37 -6.38 -16.29
N GLU A 223 7.28 -5.38 -17.16
CA GLU A 223 7.35 -3.96 -16.77
C GLU A 223 6.26 -3.61 -15.74
N PHE A 224 5.03 -4.10 -15.91
CA PHE A 224 3.98 -3.91 -14.91
C PHE A 224 4.33 -4.54 -13.56
N ARG A 225 4.91 -5.74 -13.56
CA ARG A 225 5.36 -6.43 -12.34
C ARG A 225 6.49 -5.66 -11.66
N GLU A 226 7.38 -5.05 -12.43
CA GLU A 226 8.46 -4.21 -11.92
C GLU A 226 7.91 -2.95 -11.25
N MET A 227 6.92 -2.30 -11.88
CA MET A 227 6.34 -1.05 -11.40
C MET A 227 5.32 -1.22 -10.26
N PHE A 228 4.50 -2.28 -10.27
CA PHE A 228 3.51 -2.59 -9.24
C PHE A 228 4.00 -3.75 -8.37
N GLN A 229 4.72 -3.43 -7.30
CA GLN A 229 5.30 -4.43 -6.40
C GLN A 229 4.36 -4.71 -5.23
N LEU A 230 4.01 -5.97 -5.00
CA LEU A 230 3.28 -6.36 -3.79
C LEU A 230 4.23 -6.64 -2.64
N MET A 231 3.96 -6.09 -1.45
CA MET A 231 4.75 -6.32 -0.24
C MET A 231 3.85 -6.82 0.88
N SER A 232 3.77 -8.13 1.08
CA SER A 232 3.14 -8.68 2.28
C SER A 232 4.06 -8.62 3.49
N PHE A 233 3.51 -8.80 4.68
CA PHE A 233 4.31 -8.75 5.89
C PHE A 233 5.36 -9.87 5.93
N ASP A 234 5.03 -11.04 5.39
CA ASP A 234 5.96 -12.16 5.23
C ASP A 234 7.09 -11.84 4.22
N ARG A 235 6.77 -11.10 3.14
CA ARG A 235 7.77 -10.63 2.18
C ARG A 235 8.69 -9.56 2.81
N LEU A 236 8.14 -8.68 3.64
CA LEU A 236 8.93 -7.71 4.41
C LEU A 236 9.89 -8.41 5.37
N LEU A 237 9.42 -9.41 6.11
CA LEU A 237 10.24 -10.22 7.01
C LEU A 237 11.39 -10.91 6.25
N GLN A 238 11.09 -11.53 5.11
CA GLN A 238 12.11 -12.12 4.24
C GLN A 238 13.17 -11.08 3.85
N LYS A 239 12.74 -9.92 3.34
CA LYS A 239 13.67 -8.85 2.93
C LYS A 239 14.54 -8.36 4.08
N ALA A 240 13.94 -8.11 5.25
CA ALA A 240 14.66 -7.67 6.44
C ALA A 240 15.70 -8.70 6.91
N VAL A 241 15.39 -9.99 6.84
CA VAL A 241 16.34 -11.07 7.17
C VAL A 241 17.49 -11.12 6.16
N TYR A 242 17.21 -10.93 4.88
CA TYR A 242 18.23 -10.94 3.82
C TYR A 242 19.15 -9.73 3.86
N GLU A 243 18.62 -8.55 4.19
CA GLU A 243 19.41 -7.32 4.27
C GLU A 243 20.42 -7.33 5.43
N VAL A 244 20.10 -8.02 6.52
CA VAL A 244 20.92 -8.06 7.75
C VAL A 244 21.71 -9.37 7.89
N GLU A 245 21.53 -10.30 6.96
CA GLU A 245 22.16 -11.64 6.97
C GLU A 245 21.99 -12.38 8.31
N CYS A 246 20.76 -12.43 8.82
CA CYS A 246 20.49 -13.00 10.13
C CYS A 246 20.74 -14.51 10.19
N THR A 247 21.20 -14.99 11.35
CA THR A 247 21.29 -16.43 11.62
C THR A 247 19.90 -17.07 11.66
N GLN A 248 19.85 -18.40 11.55
CA GLN A 248 18.59 -19.14 11.66
C GLN A 248 17.91 -18.89 13.02
N GLN A 249 18.67 -18.80 14.12
CA GLN A 249 18.11 -18.54 15.45
C GLN A 249 17.54 -17.12 15.56
N GLU A 250 18.25 -16.10 15.09
CA GLU A 250 17.75 -14.71 15.09
C GLU A 250 16.53 -14.55 14.18
N THR A 251 16.47 -15.31 13.09
CA THR A 251 15.30 -15.38 12.21
C THR A 251 14.12 -16.03 12.94
N MET A 252 14.33 -17.15 13.62
CA MET A 252 13.29 -17.82 14.42
C MET A 252 12.71 -16.92 15.50
N GLU A 253 13.55 -16.20 16.23
CA GLU A 253 13.12 -15.27 17.27
C GLU A 253 12.32 -14.10 16.70
N LEU A 254 12.76 -13.53 15.57
CA LEU A 254 12.03 -12.48 14.88
C LEU A 254 10.64 -12.95 14.43
N LEU A 255 10.56 -14.13 13.81
CA LEU A 255 9.29 -14.72 13.37
C LEU A 255 8.34 -14.94 14.55
N ARG A 256 8.81 -15.50 15.66
CA ARG A 256 8.00 -15.72 16.87
C ARG A 256 7.44 -14.43 17.47
N ARG A 257 8.14 -13.30 17.34
CA ARG A 257 7.68 -12.00 17.83
C ARG A 257 6.73 -11.29 16.87
N CYS A 258 6.96 -11.43 15.56
CA CYS A 258 6.29 -10.60 14.56
C CYS A 258 5.14 -11.31 13.83
N ARG A 259 5.12 -12.64 13.83
CA ARG A 259 4.24 -13.43 12.97
C ARG A 259 3.44 -14.46 13.78
N PRO A 260 2.18 -14.73 13.43
CA PRO A 260 1.46 -15.90 13.92
C PRO A 260 2.21 -17.20 13.58
N SER A 261 2.11 -18.20 14.44
CA SER A 261 2.81 -19.49 14.29
C SER A 261 2.54 -20.17 12.95
N GLU A 262 1.30 -20.07 12.47
CA GLU A 262 0.83 -20.63 11.21
C GLU A 262 0.00 -19.59 10.46
N LYS A 263 0.31 -19.40 9.19
CA LYS A 263 -0.38 -18.52 8.24
C LYS A 263 -0.15 -19.07 6.85
N ASN A 264 -1.18 -19.05 6.02
CA ASN A 264 -1.04 -19.36 4.60
C ASN A 264 -0.22 -18.28 3.90
N VAL A 265 0.85 -18.68 3.22
CA VAL A 265 1.76 -17.76 2.52
C VAL A 265 1.84 -18.17 1.05
N LEU A 266 1.88 -17.21 0.11
CA LEU A 266 2.22 -17.49 -1.28
C LEU A 266 3.71 -17.31 -1.46
N TYR A 267 4.41 -18.38 -1.81
CA TYR A 267 5.85 -18.35 -1.98
C TYR A 267 6.28 -19.32 -3.08
N SER A 268 7.56 -19.28 -3.45
CA SER A 268 8.17 -20.32 -4.25
C SER A 268 9.39 -20.90 -3.56
N ILE A 269 9.62 -22.20 -3.75
CA ILE A 269 10.85 -22.88 -3.38
C ILE A 269 11.52 -23.35 -4.66
N ASP A 270 12.74 -22.91 -4.92
CA ASP A 270 13.50 -23.30 -6.12
C ASP A 270 12.70 -23.10 -7.43
N GLY A 271 11.85 -22.07 -7.47
CA GLY A 271 10.99 -21.73 -8.62
C GLY A 271 9.62 -22.42 -8.67
N LEU A 272 9.33 -23.36 -7.77
CA LEU A 272 8.02 -24.02 -7.67
C LEU A 272 7.11 -23.24 -6.73
N ALA A 273 5.97 -22.77 -7.25
CA ALA A 273 5.02 -21.98 -6.48
C ALA A 273 4.18 -22.85 -5.54
N GLU A 274 4.08 -22.41 -4.28
CA GLU A 274 3.36 -23.06 -3.20
C GLU A 274 2.35 -22.10 -2.57
N ASN A 275 1.32 -22.67 -1.94
CA ASN A 275 0.31 -21.93 -1.17
C ASN A 275 -0.20 -22.79 -0.02
N ASP A 276 0.53 -22.80 1.07
CA ASP A 276 0.23 -23.59 2.27
C ASP A 276 0.63 -22.83 3.54
N GLU A 277 0.35 -23.46 4.68
CA GLU A 277 0.70 -22.95 5.99
C GLU A 277 2.20 -23.15 6.25
N LEU A 278 2.90 -22.05 6.44
CA LEU A 278 4.33 -22.07 6.72
C LEU A 278 4.57 -21.86 8.21
N SER A 279 5.14 -22.87 8.89
CA SER A 279 5.53 -22.76 10.30
C SER A 279 6.77 -21.88 10.49
N HIS A 280 7.00 -21.38 11.69
CA HIS A 280 8.22 -20.59 11.98
C HIS A 280 9.50 -21.38 11.71
N GLU A 281 9.58 -22.63 12.18
CA GLU A 281 10.73 -23.50 12.01
C GLU A 281 11.06 -23.69 10.53
N ARG A 282 10.04 -24.02 9.73
CA ARG A 282 10.22 -24.24 8.30
C ARG A 282 10.58 -22.96 7.58
N PHE A 283 9.95 -21.84 7.93
CA PHE A 283 10.23 -20.55 7.31
C PHE A 283 11.69 -20.11 7.58
N ALA A 284 12.13 -20.16 8.84
CA ALA A 284 13.50 -19.77 9.19
C ALA A 284 14.55 -20.67 8.53
N GLU A 285 14.30 -21.98 8.46
CA GLU A 285 15.17 -22.91 7.74
C GLU A 285 15.32 -22.51 6.26
N LEU A 286 14.20 -22.27 5.57
CA LEU A 286 14.20 -21.91 4.16
C LEU A 286 14.82 -20.53 3.89
N LEU A 287 14.61 -19.56 4.80
CA LEU A 287 15.25 -18.25 4.73
C LEU A 287 16.77 -18.35 4.91
N ALA A 288 17.24 -19.09 5.92
CA ALA A 288 18.67 -19.28 6.16
C ALA A 288 19.37 -19.95 4.97
N GLN A 289 18.67 -20.86 4.26
CA GLN A 289 19.15 -21.50 3.05
C GLN A 289 19.01 -20.63 1.78
N LYS A 290 18.36 -19.45 1.86
CA LYS A 290 18.00 -18.59 0.72
C LYS A 290 17.24 -19.33 -0.40
N ARG A 291 16.41 -20.31 -0.03
CA ARG A 291 15.67 -21.18 -0.98
C ARG A 291 14.22 -20.78 -1.22
N ILE A 292 13.67 -19.92 -0.37
CA ILE A 292 12.30 -19.44 -0.46
C ILE A 292 12.26 -18.03 -1.04
N GLN A 293 11.26 -17.75 -1.86
CA GLN A 293 10.92 -16.41 -2.30
C GLN A 293 9.45 -16.13 -1.97
N ILE A 294 9.18 -15.18 -1.07
CA ILE A 294 7.80 -14.82 -0.75
C ILE A 294 7.22 -13.97 -1.88
N THR A 295 6.09 -14.41 -2.41
CA THR A 295 5.35 -13.69 -3.45
C THR A 295 4.32 -12.75 -2.82
N PHE A 296 3.50 -13.26 -1.89
CA PHE A 296 2.48 -12.51 -1.15
C PHE A 296 1.96 -13.28 0.08
#